data_AF-A0A8T4PDM1-F1
#
_entry.id   AF-A0A8T4PDM1-F1
#
_cell.length_a   1.000
_cell.length_b   1.000
_cell.length_c   1.000
_cell.angle_alpha   90.00
_cell.angle_beta   90.00
_cell.angle_gamma   90.00
#
_symmetry.space_group_name_H-M   'P 1'
#
loop_
_entity.id
_entity.type
_entity.pdbx_description
1 polymer ?
#
loop_
_entity_poly.entity_id
_entity_poly.type
_entity_poly.pdbx_seq_one_letter_code
_entity_poly.pdbx_strand_id
1 'polypeptide(L)'
;MDHSNSLEEVTENTKLWMPNLNLRVPVNGADIKGFKQWINLKGFSPEHPSYDFVAYVKEDGEVVVGLPNSTQVIAVADGIVKEIDYVSMTPSVVIEHGREGSGLLSSYTYVEPSTYIKHQVKKGHQVKKGDGIGALYQIKYNLVTRLPPKNPVSLHFSLYHKVSGKQIQVDPSKIFSGLNHRIEKELKW
;
A
#
# COMPACT_ATOMS: atom_id res chain seq x y z
N MET A 1 -21.30 23.60 -29.27
CA MET A 1 -19.96 24.03 -28.86
C MET A 1 -19.40 22.90 -28.01
N ASP A 2 -18.36 22.26 -28.49
CA ASP A 2 -17.71 21.11 -27.86
C ASP A 2 -17.21 21.46 -26.46
N HIS A 3 -17.62 20.65 -25.47
CA HIS A 3 -16.96 20.59 -24.17
C HIS A 3 -15.77 19.62 -24.30
N SER A 4 -14.70 20.08 -24.95
CA SER A 4 -13.42 19.39 -24.86
C SER A 4 -12.93 19.50 -23.41
N ASN A 5 -13.04 18.40 -22.66
CA ASN A 5 -12.28 18.16 -21.44
C ASN A 5 -10.82 18.48 -21.72
N SER A 6 -10.36 19.68 -21.34
CA SER A 6 -8.93 19.95 -21.26
C SER A 6 -8.40 19.16 -20.07
N LEU A 7 -8.07 17.88 -20.32
CA LEU A 7 -6.99 17.22 -19.61
C LEU A 7 -5.79 18.15 -19.81
N GLU A 8 -5.48 18.98 -18.81
CA GLU A 8 -4.26 19.77 -18.81
C GLU A 8 -3.12 18.80 -19.16
N GLU A 9 -2.44 19.09 -20.26
CA GLU A 9 -1.33 18.29 -20.74
C GLU A 9 -0.33 18.17 -19.59
N VAL A 10 -0.03 16.94 -19.21
CA VAL A 10 0.94 16.64 -18.17
C VAL A 10 2.32 17.03 -18.71
N THR A 11 2.79 18.22 -18.34
CA THR A 11 4.13 18.73 -18.70
C THR A 11 5.14 18.40 -17.60
N GLU A 12 6.42 18.62 -17.88
CA GLU A 12 7.52 18.50 -16.90
C GLU A 12 7.37 19.45 -15.68
N ASN A 13 6.57 20.52 -15.83
CA ASN A 13 6.21 21.46 -14.77
C ASN A 13 4.90 21.11 -14.05
N THR A 14 4.07 20.25 -14.65
CA THR A 14 3.03 19.53 -13.93
C THR A 14 3.76 18.55 -13.01
N LYS A 15 3.48 18.59 -11.70
CA LYS A 15 4.12 17.73 -10.69
C LYS A 15 3.77 16.25 -10.90
N LEU A 16 4.28 15.66 -11.97
CA LEU A 16 4.11 14.28 -12.41
C LEU A 16 5.50 13.80 -12.83
N TRP A 17 6.43 13.84 -11.87
CA TRP A 17 7.71 13.18 -12.02
C TRP A 17 7.48 11.66 -11.85
N MET A 18 7.52 10.93 -12.97
CA MET A 18 7.61 9.46 -13.00
C MET A 18 8.65 8.96 -14.04
N PRO A 19 9.96 9.25 -13.93
CA PRO A 19 10.96 8.51 -14.67
C PRO A 19 11.65 7.52 -13.72
N ASN A 20 11.30 6.24 -13.86
CA ASN A 20 12.03 5.12 -13.28
C ASN A 20 12.12 5.09 -11.75
N LEU A 21 11.01 5.35 -11.04
CA LEU A 21 10.91 4.88 -9.66
C LEU A 21 11.00 3.36 -9.69
N ASN A 22 12.19 2.85 -9.42
CA ASN A 22 12.44 1.44 -9.17
C ASN A 22 11.76 1.10 -7.84
N LEU A 23 10.45 0.84 -7.92
CA LEU A 23 9.60 0.57 -6.78
C LEU A 23 9.79 -0.86 -6.30
N ARG A 24 9.76 -1.04 -4.98
CA ARG A 24 9.74 -2.35 -4.33
C ARG A 24 8.34 -2.64 -3.79
N VAL A 25 7.92 -3.90 -3.83
CA VAL A 25 6.66 -4.33 -3.22
C VAL A 25 6.74 -4.07 -1.70
N PRO A 26 5.72 -3.44 -1.08
CA PRO A 26 5.76 -3.02 0.32
C PRO A 26 5.72 -4.18 1.33
N VAL A 27 5.31 -5.37 0.88
CA VAL A 27 5.41 -6.63 1.61
C VAL A 27 6.20 -7.60 0.75
N ASN A 28 7.35 -8.05 1.26
CA ASN A 28 8.23 -8.93 0.53
C ASN A 28 7.79 -10.39 0.73
N GLY A 29 7.25 -10.99 -0.33
CA GLY A 29 6.82 -12.39 -0.30
C GLY A 29 7.95 -13.37 0.04
N ALA A 30 9.20 -13.03 -0.28
CA ALA A 30 10.36 -13.88 0.05
C ALA A 30 10.57 -14.06 1.57
N ASP A 31 10.02 -13.17 2.39
CA ASP A 31 10.12 -13.26 3.86
C ASP A 31 9.01 -14.17 4.44
N ILE A 32 8.10 -14.67 3.59
CA ILE A 32 7.01 -15.57 3.95
C ILE A 32 7.40 -17.00 3.53
N LYS A 33 7.51 -17.91 4.50
CA LYS A 33 7.93 -19.30 4.24
C LYS A 33 6.99 -19.98 3.25
N GLY A 34 7.58 -20.51 2.16
CA GLY A 34 6.86 -21.24 1.12
C GLY A 34 5.99 -20.35 0.25
N PHE A 35 6.17 -19.03 0.26
CA PHE A 35 5.45 -18.11 -0.63
C PHE A 35 5.81 -18.37 -2.10
N LYS A 36 4.79 -18.44 -2.95
CA LYS A 36 4.94 -18.51 -4.41
C LYS A 36 4.54 -17.21 -5.08
N GLN A 37 3.35 -16.71 -4.78
CA GLN A 37 2.81 -15.50 -5.45
C GLN A 37 1.66 -14.87 -4.66
N TRP A 38 1.45 -13.57 -4.84
CA TRP A 38 0.32 -12.82 -4.29
C TRP A 38 -0.99 -13.18 -5.00
N ILE A 39 -2.10 -13.09 -4.26
CA ILE A 39 -3.45 -13.20 -4.80
C ILE A 39 -4.12 -11.83 -4.70
N ASN A 40 -4.65 -11.36 -5.82
CA ASN A 40 -5.44 -10.13 -5.85
C ASN A 40 -6.93 -10.44 -5.64
N LEU A 41 -7.41 -10.38 -4.39
CA LEU A 41 -8.80 -10.76 -4.05
C LEU A 41 -9.86 -9.75 -4.51
N LYS A 42 -9.57 -8.45 -4.46
CA LYS A 42 -10.55 -7.39 -4.78
C LYS A 42 -10.24 -6.64 -6.08
N GLY A 43 -9.02 -6.74 -6.60
CA GLY A 43 -8.58 -5.93 -7.73
C GLY A 43 -8.44 -4.45 -7.35
N PHE A 44 -7.76 -3.70 -8.22
CA PHE A 44 -7.91 -2.25 -8.24
C PHE A 44 -9.25 -1.89 -8.89
N SER A 45 -10.05 -1.04 -8.27
CA SER A 45 -11.26 -0.47 -8.86
C SER A 45 -11.41 1.00 -8.44
N PRO A 46 -12.21 1.82 -9.15
CA PRO A 46 -12.50 3.18 -8.71
C PRO A 46 -13.10 3.27 -7.30
N GLU A 47 -13.84 2.24 -6.87
CA GLU A 47 -14.46 2.13 -5.54
C GLU A 47 -13.48 1.64 -4.47
N HIS A 48 -12.36 1.02 -4.89
CA HIS A 48 -11.30 0.51 -4.03
C HIS A 48 -9.93 0.75 -4.69
N PRO A 49 -9.44 2.01 -4.69
CA PRO A 49 -8.28 2.41 -5.48
C PRO A 49 -6.95 2.06 -4.79
N SER A 50 -6.87 0.85 -4.27
CA SER A 50 -5.76 0.34 -3.47
C SER A 50 -5.56 -1.14 -3.77
N TYR A 51 -4.36 -1.63 -3.44
CA TYR A 51 -4.07 -3.05 -3.45
C TYR A 51 -4.05 -3.58 -2.01
N ASP A 52 -4.84 -4.62 -1.75
CA ASP A 52 -4.85 -5.31 -0.46
C ASP A 52 -3.89 -6.51 -0.51
N PHE A 53 -2.78 -6.44 0.24
CA PHE A 53 -1.93 -7.60 0.48
C PHE A 53 -2.55 -8.41 1.62
N VAL A 54 -3.33 -9.42 1.24
CA VAL A 54 -4.16 -10.18 2.20
C VAL A 54 -4.07 -11.69 1.99
N ALA A 55 -3.74 -12.15 0.79
CA ALA A 55 -3.70 -13.58 0.48
C ALA A 55 -2.58 -13.88 -0.50
N TYR A 56 -2.06 -15.11 -0.43
CA TYR A 56 -1.01 -15.61 -1.29
C TYR A 56 -1.15 -17.10 -1.53
N VAL A 57 -0.54 -17.59 -2.61
CA VAL A 57 -0.40 -19.02 -2.92
C VAL A 57 0.96 -19.47 -2.40
N LYS A 58 1.00 -20.63 -1.75
CA LYS A 58 2.24 -21.32 -1.37
C LYS A 58 2.84 -22.13 -2.53
N GLU A 59 4.08 -22.56 -2.40
CA GLU A 59 4.76 -23.42 -3.36
C GLU A 59 4.04 -24.75 -3.60
N ASP A 60 3.40 -25.29 -2.55
CA ASP A 60 2.55 -26.51 -2.59
C ASP A 60 1.16 -26.27 -3.20
N GLY A 61 0.82 -25.02 -3.54
CA GLY A 61 -0.47 -24.64 -4.13
C GLY A 61 -1.55 -24.27 -3.12
N GLU A 62 -1.30 -24.34 -1.81
CA GLU A 62 -2.25 -23.91 -0.79
C GLU A 62 -2.49 -22.39 -0.87
N VAL A 63 -3.75 -21.97 -0.73
CA VAL A 63 -4.12 -20.56 -0.60
C VAL A 63 -4.15 -20.19 0.88
N VAL A 64 -3.32 -19.23 1.29
CA VAL A 64 -3.35 -18.65 2.63
C VAL A 64 -4.03 -17.30 2.61
N VAL A 65 -4.93 -17.08 3.56
CA VAL A 65 -5.64 -15.82 3.76
C VAL A 65 -5.30 -15.25 5.13
N GLY A 66 -4.88 -13.98 5.14
CA GLY A 66 -4.31 -13.30 6.28
C GLY A 66 -2.78 -13.41 6.32
N LEU A 67 -2.16 -12.34 6.77
CA LEU A 67 -0.72 -12.27 7.01
C LEU A 67 -0.42 -12.30 8.53
N PRO A 68 0.75 -12.77 8.97
CA PRO A 68 1.16 -12.58 10.35
C PRO A 68 1.23 -11.09 10.73
N ASN A 69 0.82 -10.70 11.95
CA ASN A 69 0.99 -9.33 12.45
C ASN A 69 2.46 -8.90 12.53
N SER A 70 3.39 -9.86 12.57
CA SER A 70 4.83 -9.60 12.50
C SER A 70 5.35 -9.36 11.09
N THR A 71 4.49 -9.37 10.07
CA THR A 71 4.91 -9.09 8.69
C THR A 71 5.39 -7.66 8.60
N GLN A 72 6.67 -7.51 8.29
CA GLN A 72 7.30 -6.21 8.13
C GLN A 72 6.77 -5.52 6.87
N VAL A 73 6.47 -4.22 7.00
CA VAL A 73 6.13 -3.34 5.88
C VAL A 73 7.31 -2.44 5.60
N ILE A 74 7.66 -2.30 4.32
CA ILE A 74 8.82 -1.52 3.87
C ILE A 74 8.42 -0.38 2.95
N ALA A 75 9.20 0.69 2.95
CA ALA A 75 9.02 1.81 2.02
C ALA A 75 9.26 1.35 0.57
N VAL A 76 8.29 1.61 -0.32
CA VAL A 76 8.37 1.21 -1.74
C VAL A 76 9.43 1.96 -2.53
N ALA A 77 9.80 3.15 -2.07
CA ALA A 77 10.81 4.02 -2.66
C ALA A 77 11.38 4.98 -1.61
N ASP A 78 12.49 5.63 -1.96
CA ASP A 78 13.01 6.77 -1.21
C ASP A 78 11.93 7.86 -1.07
N GLY A 79 11.89 8.53 0.08
CA GLY A 79 10.91 9.58 0.32
C GLY A 79 10.99 10.24 1.69
N ILE A 80 10.00 11.08 1.96
CA ILE A 80 9.82 11.77 3.25
C ILE A 80 8.46 11.40 3.81
N VAL A 81 8.42 11.00 5.07
CA VAL A 81 7.18 10.67 5.78
C VAL A 81 6.39 11.96 6.02
N LYS A 82 5.19 12.07 5.44
CA LYS A 82 4.35 13.27 5.55
C LYS A 82 3.34 13.18 6.67
N GLU A 83 2.80 11.99 6.89
CA GLU A 83 1.72 11.76 7.84
C GLU A 83 1.93 10.40 8.52
N ILE A 84 1.61 10.36 9.81
CA ILE A 84 1.48 9.12 10.56
C ILE A 84 0.23 9.26 11.41
N ASP A 85 -0.66 8.28 11.29
CA ASP A 85 -1.83 8.15 12.15
C ASP A 85 -1.64 6.94 13.06
N TYR A 86 -1.59 7.20 14.36
CA TYR A 86 -1.45 6.19 15.41
C TYR A 86 -2.77 5.91 16.14
N VAL A 87 -3.77 6.76 15.98
CA VAL A 87 -4.91 6.85 16.91
C VAL A 87 -6.21 6.40 16.26
N SER A 88 -6.26 6.32 14.93
CA SER A 88 -7.43 5.76 14.25
C SER A 88 -7.50 4.24 14.34
N MET A 89 -8.68 3.72 14.03
CA MET A 89 -8.87 2.28 13.80
C MET A 89 -8.08 1.76 12.60
N THR A 90 -7.48 2.64 11.80
CA THR A 90 -6.76 2.36 10.56
C THR A 90 -5.40 3.03 10.61
N PRO A 91 -4.50 2.61 11.52
CA PRO A 91 -3.21 3.25 11.68
C PRO A 91 -2.46 3.21 10.36
N SER A 92 -1.82 4.32 10.00
CA SER A 92 -1.29 4.51 8.67
C SER A 92 -0.02 5.34 8.63
N VAL A 93 0.76 5.12 7.57
CA VAL A 93 1.94 5.91 7.21
C VAL A 93 1.73 6.43 5.81
N VAL A 94 2.06 7.71 5.57
CA VAL A 94 2.06 8.31 4.23
C VAL A 94 3.45 8.85 3.92
N ILE A 95 3.99 8.46 2.77
CA ILE A 95 5.32 8.86 2.29
C ILE A 95 5.18 9.59 0.96
N GLU A 96 5.77 10.77 0.86
CA GLU A 96 5.93 11.49 -0.39
C GLU A 96 7.27 11.10 -1.05
N HIS A 97 7.23 10.81 -2.35
CA HIS A 97 8.36 10.28 -3.12
C HIS A 97 8.88 11.30 -4.13
N GLY A 98 10.16 11.21 -4.47
CA GLY A 98 10.79 12.15 -5.41
C GLY A 98 11.15 13.49 -4.75
N ARG A 99 11.19 14.57 -5.53
CA ARG A 99 11.48 15.91 -5.00
C ARG A 99 10.37 16.35 -4.04
N GLU A 100 10.72 17.09 -2.99
CA GLU A 100 9.71 17.65 -2.07
C GLU A 100 8.64 18.43 -2.84
N GLY A 101 7.37 18.11 -2.58
CA GLY A 101 6.25 18.69 -3.28
C GLY A 101 5.96 18.04 -4.64
N SER A 102 6.56 16.91 -5.01
CA SER A 102 6.24 16.15 -6.23
C SER A 102 4.78 15.72 -6.30
N GLY A 103 4.10 15.65 -5.15
CA GLY A 103 2.74 15.19 -5.06
C GLY A 103 2.55 13.69 -5.31
N LEU A 104 3.61 12.88 -5.48
CA LEU A 104 3.50 11.43 -5.54
C LEU A 104 3.58 10.85 -4.12
N LEU A 105 2.54 10.15 -3.69
CA LEU A 105 2.44 9.59 -2.34
C LEU A 105 2.12 8.10 -2.37
N SER A 106 2.72 7.36 -1.43
CA SER A 106 2.23 6.05 -1.03
C SER A 106 1.59 6.11 0.35
N SER A 107 0.48 5.39 0.52
CA SER A 107 -0.21 5.21 1.80
C SER A 107 -0.17 3.74 2.19
N TYR A 108 0.15 3.49 3.45
CA TYR A 108 0.25 2.16 4.05
C TYR A 108 -0.69 2.11 5.24
N THR A 109 -1.85 1.48 5.07
CA THR A 109 -2.89 1.41 6.10
C THR A 109 -2.89 0.04 6.78
N TYR A 110 -3.27 0.02 8.05
CA TYR A 110 -3.10 -1.11 8.97
C TYR A 110 -1.62 -1.39 9.26
N VAL A 111 -0.84 -0.33 9.47
CA VAL A 111 0.58 -0.42 9.81
C VAL A 111 0.83 0.21 11.17
N GLU A 112 1.43 -0.55 12.08
CA GLU A 112 1.93 -0.06 13.36
C GLU A 112 3.41 0.34 13.22
N PRO A 113 3.76 1.64 13.26
CA PRO A 113 5.13 2.10 12.97
C PRO A 113 6.14 1.84 14.11
N SER A 114 5.65 1.51 15.31
CA SER A 114 6.42 1.45 16.55
C SER A 114 7.01 0.07 16.88
N THR A 115 6.56 -1.00 16.22
CA THR A 115 6.75 -2.37 16.73
C THR A 115 8.03 -3.05 16.24
N TYR A 116 8.71 -2.53 15.19
CA TYR A 116 9.80 -3.25 14.53
C TYR A 116 11.07 -2.45 14.17
N ILE A 117 11.14 -1.14 14.48
CA ILE A 117 12.25 -0.33 14.00
C ILE A 117 13.11 0.15 15.17
N LYS A 118 14.42 -0.09 15.07
CA LYS A 118 15.47 0.56 15.88
C LYS A 118 15.38 2.10 15.86
N HIS A 119 14.69 2.65 14.86
CA HIS A 119 14.43 4.07 14.66
C HIS A 119 12.93 4.28 14.46
N GLN A 120 12.25 4.84 15.46
CA GLN A 120 10.85 5.23 15.32
C GLN A 120 10.68 6.11 14.08
N VAL A 121 9.91 5.63 13.09
CA VAL A 121 9.53 6.44 11.94
C VAL A 121 8.64 7.58 12.43
N LYS A 122 8.96 8.80 12.02
CA LYS A 122 8.28 10.03 12.45
C LYS A 122 7.98 10.90 11.23
N LYS A 123 6.98 11.76 11.33
CA LYS A 123 6.74 12.79 10.32
C LYS A 123 8.01 13.62 10.09
N GLY A 124 8.33 13.88 8.83
CA GLY A 124 9.54 14.55 8.38
C GLY A 124 10.76 13.64 8.22
N HIS A 125 10.70 12.38 8.67
CA HIS A 125 11.83 11.45 8.52
C HIS A 125 12.01 11.07 7.05
N GLN A 126 13.24 11.14 6.57
CA GLN A 126 13.65 10.55 5.30
C GLN A 126 13.74 9.03 5.44
N VAL A 127 13.17 8.32 4.47
CA VAL A 127 13.25 6.86 4.37
C VAL A 127 13.89 6.48 3.04
N LYS A 128 14.61 5.37 3.03
CA LYS A 128 15.16 4.73 1.85
C LYS A 128 14.26 3.60 1.40
N LYS A 129 14.30 3.31 0.09
CA LYS A 129 13.63 2.15 -0.47
C LYS A 129 14.05 0.88 0.27
N GLY A 130 13.06 0.14 0.78
CA GLY A 130 13.28 -1.08 1.54
C GLY A 130 13.49 -0.88 3.04
N ASP A 131 13.55 0.36 3.53
CA ASP A 131 13.54 0.61 4.97
C ASP A 131 12.22 0.11 5.58
N GLY A 132 12.32 -0.54 6.74
CA GLY A 132 11.14 -0.89 7.52
C GLY A 132 10.41 0.35 7.99
N ILE A 133 9.10 0.40 7.76
CA ILE A 133 8.23 1.52 8.19
C ILE A 133 7.20 1.10 9.24
N GLY A 134 7.12 -0.19 9.54
CA GLY A 134 6.29 -0.76 10.59
C GLY A 134 6.02 -2.24 10.35
N ALA A 135 5.00 -2.77 11.01
CA ALA A 135 4.43 -4.07 10.69
C ALA A 135 2.90 -4.02 10.68
N LEU A 136 2.29 -5.10 10.21
CA LEU A 136 0.84 -5.18 10.08
C LEU A 136 0.14 -5.12 11.43
N TYR A 137 -0.85 -4.25 11.50
CA TYR A 137 -1.71 -4.07 12.64
C TYR A 137 -3.06 -4.74 12.38
N GLN A 138 -3.44 -5.68 13.25
CA GLN A 138 -4.81 -6.17 13.30
C GLN A 138 -5.57 -5.43 14.38
N ILE A 139 -6.67 -4.79 13.99
CA ILE A 139 -7.66 -4.30 14.94
C ILE A 139 -8.11 -5.50 15.80
N LYS A 140 -7.86 -5.47 17.11
CA LYS A 140 -8.23 -6.61 17.97
C LYS A 140 -9.74 -6.69 18.23
N TYR A 141 -10.43 -5.55 18.17
CA TYR A 141 -11.87 -5.45 18.43
C TYR A 141 -12.50 -4.34 17.60
N ASN A 142 -13.63 -4.65 16.97
CA ASN A 142 -14.53 -3.59 16.51
C ASN A 142 -15.14 -2.91 17.74
N LEU A 143 -14.92 -1.61 17.93
CA LEU A 143 -15.37 -0.87 19.12
C LEU A 143 -16.89 -0.84 19.27
N VAL A 144 -17.63 -1.04 18.18
CA VAL A 144 -19.11 -1.08 18.16
C VAL A 144 -19.62 -2.47 18.50
N THR A 145 -19.05 -3.52 17.92
CA THR A 145 -19.56 -4.90 18.09
C THR A 145 -18.84 -5.71 19.17
N ARG A 146 -17.67 -5.25 19.64
CA ARG A 146 -16.74 -5.95 20.54
C ARG A 146 -16.33 -7.36 20.07
N LEU A 147 -16.57 -7.67 18.80
CA LEU A 147 -16.12 -8.91 18.18
C LEU A 147 -14.76 -8.70 17.50
N PRO A 148 -13.91 -9.73 17.44
CA PRO A 148 -12.73 -9.68 16.57
C PRO A 148 -13.19 -9.41 15.14
N PRO A 149 -12.49 -8.54 14.38
CA PRO A 149 -12.85 -8.29 13.01
C PRO A 149 -12.78 -9.60 12.22
N LYS A 150 -13.82 -9.84 11.41
CA LYS A 150 -13.82 -10.96 10.45
C LYS A 150 -12.81 -10.77 9.33
N ASN A 151 -12.19 -9.60 9.25
CA ASN A 151 -11.25 -9.29 8.19
C ASN A 151 -9.88 -9.92 8.51
N PRO A 152 -9.31 -10.69 7.57
CA PRO A 152 -7.94 -11.16 7.70
C PRO A 152 -6.95 -9.99 7.79
N VAL A 153 -5.83 -10.21 8.48
CA VAL A 153 -4.73 -9.23 8.56
C VAL A 153 -4.23 -8.94 7.16
N SER A 154 -4.14 -7.66 6.80
CA SER A 154 -3.72 -7.21 5.48
C SER A 154 -2.98 -5.88 5.53
N LEU A 155 -2.23 -5.59 4.47
CA LEU A 155 -1.82 -4.23 4.14
C LEU A 155 -2.78 -3.67 3.11
N HIS A 156 -3.39 -2.52 3.39
CA HIS A 156 -4.09 -1.74 2.37
C HIS A 156 -3.13 -0.66 1.84
N PHE A 157 -2.68 -0.84 0.60
CA PHE A 157 -1.64 -0.02 -0.03
C PHE A 157 -2.21 0.81 -1.18
N SER A 158 -1.98 2.12 -1.14
CA SER A 158 -2.36 3.03 -2.21
C SER A 158 -1.14 3.76 -2.74
N LEU A 159 -1.12 4.01 -4.05
CA LEU A 159 -0.18 4.93 -4.70
C LEU A 159 -1.01 5.97 -5.43
N TYR A 160 -0.70 7.25 -5.24
CA TYR A 160 -1.49 8.32 -5.83
C TYR A 160 -0.72 9.61 -6.01
N HIS A 161 -1.18 10.42 -6.96
CA HIS A 161 -0.78 11.80 -7.10
C HIS A 161 -1.79 12.73 -6.42
N LYS A 162 -1.31 13.69 -5.64
CA LYS A 162 -2.13 14.76 -5.06
C LYS A 162 -1.74 16.09 -5.71
N VAL A 163 -2.63 16.60 -6.57
CA VAL A 163 -2.42 17.85 -7.33
C VAL A 163 -3.61 18.77 -7.11
N SER A 164 -3.37 19.98 -6.61
CA SER A 164 -4.41 21.01 -6.41
C SER A 164 -5.68 20.53 -5.68
N GLY A 165 -5.50 19.69 -4.66
CA GLY A 165 -6.60 19.11 -3.87
C GLY A 165 -7.30 17.89 -4.49
N LYS A 166 -6.97 17.53 -5.74
CA LYS A 166 -7.43 16.28 -6.37
C LYS A 166 -6.46 15.14 -6.13
N GLN A 167 -6.99 13.95 -5.91
CA GLN A 167 -6.22 12.71 -5.78
C GLN A 167 -6.43 11.84 -7.03
N ILE A 168 -5.35 11.55 -7.74
CA ILE A 168 -5.32 10.67 -8.91
C ILE A 168 -4.67 9.37 -8.49
N GLN A 169 -5.45 8.30 -8.49
CA GLN A 169 -5.03 6.98 -8.01
C GLN A 169 -4.24 6.25 -9.09
N VAL A 170 -3.19 5.56 -8.67
CA VAL A 170 -2.33 4.76 -9.55
C VAL A 170 -2.52 3.30 -9.19
N ASP A 171 -2.86 2.48 -10.18
CA ASP A 171 -3.05 1.04 -10.01
C ASP A 171 -1.71 0.36 -9.69
N PRO A 172 -1.50 -0.16 -8.46
CA PRO A 172 -0.22 -0.77 -8.09
C PRO A 172 0.08 -2.04 -8.88
N SER A 173 -0.94 -2.73 -9.41
CA SER A 173 -0.75 -3.98 -10.17
C SER A 173 -0.12 -3.75 -11.55
N LYS A 174 -0.28 -2.55 -12.10
CA LYS A 174 0.40 -2.12 -13.34
C LYS A 174 1.88 -1.79 -13.12
N ILE A 175 2.28 -1.58 -11.87
CA ILE A 175 3.63 -1.23 -11.47
C ILE A 175 4.41 -2.46 -11.03
N PHE A 176 3.78 -3.29 -10.20
CA PHE A 176 4.39 -4.49 -9.65
C PHE A 176 3.96 -5.69 -10.50
N SER A 177 4.83 -6.12 -11.42
CA SER A 177 4.57 -7.22 -12.36
C SER A 177 4.11 -8.54 -11.71
N GLY A 178 4.41 -8.76 -10.42
CA GLY A 178 4.00 -9.93 -9.65
C GLY A 178 2.63 -9.85 -8.94
N LEU A 179 1.85 -8.77 -9.11
CA LEU A 179 0.54 -8.59 -8.45
C LEU A 179 -0.66 -8.90 -9.35
N ASN A 180 -0.44 -9.30 -10.60
CA ASN A 180 -1.50 -9.47 -11.61
C ASN A 180 -2.23 -10.82 -11.54
N HIS A 181 -1.93 -11.68 -10.56
CA HIS A 181 -2.61 -12.96 -10.45
C HIS A 181 -3.98 -12.83 -9.78
N ARG A 182 -5.03 -12.82 -10.61
CA ARG A 182 -6.41 -12.98 -10.16
C ARG A 182 -6.76 -14.46 -10.15
N ILE A 183 -7.29 -14.94 -9.03
CA ILE A 183 -7.98 -16.23 -9.00
C ILE A 183 -9.42 -15.95 -9.40
N GLU A 184 -9.79 -16.28 -10.64
CA GLU A 184 -11.17 -16.11 -11.16
C GLU A 184 -12.16 -17.13 -10.60
N LYS A 185 -11.69 -18.14 -9.85
CA LYS A 185 -12.59 -19.04 -9.13
C LYS A 185 -13.11 -18.34 -7.90
N GLU A 186 -14.43 -18.09 -7.90
CA GLU A 186 -15.23 -17.66 -6.77
C GLU A 186 -14.77 -18.37 -5.48
N LEU A 187 -13.95 -17.68 -4.69
CA LEU A 187 -13.83 -17.98 -3.27
C LEU A 187 -15.17 -17.55 -2.68
N LYS A 188 -16.10 -18.50 -2.58
CA LYS A 188 -17.37 -18.30 -1.89
C LYS A 188 -17.04 -18.16 -0.40
N TRP A 189 -17.19 -16.94 0.11
CA TRP A 189 -17.09 -16.60 1.54
C TRP A 189 -18.48 -16.45 2.12
#